data_AF-Q0U0G7-F1
#
_entry.id   AF-Q0U0G7-F1
#
_cell.length_a   1.000
_cell.length_b   1.000
_cell.length_c   1.000
_cell.angle_alpha   90.00
_cell.angle_beta   90.00
_cell.angle_gamma   90.00
#
_symmetry.space_group_name_H-M   'P 1'
#
loop_
_entity.id
_entity.type
_entity.pdbx_description
1 polymer ?
#
loop_
_entity_poly.entity_id
_entity_poly.type
_entity_poly.pdbx_seq_one_letter_code
_entity_poly.pdbx_strand_id
1 'polypeptide(L)'
;MYFFARVKTTLMPTRPLGSKFALGWTKLPTELKVSILEVNLKTHVLFHHLRMTPEIATLAKGIYYTSSAIRLEVGLGFFISSGLKYPSRTMNHLVHRLEVGLRLGNPNQWSQLEKVASGRLGFLDLEHVQVHICEWGFKFTDLTIETSDSIKARIDRECKQYIQFSCHGELVFTPITGKGGAIVPAAVQQRMQNMLTFRVKFKENLEEEL
;
A
#
# COMPACT_ATOMS: atom_id res chain seq x y z
N MET A 1 35.03 12.10 4.93
CA MET A 1 34.16 10.98 4.50
C MET A 1 33.25 11.51 3.39
N TYR A 2 33.54 11.17 2.13
CA TYR A 2 32.78 11.66 0.98
C TYR A 2 31.62 10.71 0.68
N PHE A 3 30.39 11.20 0.71
CA PHE A 3 29.21 10.46 0.26
C PHE A 3 29.13 10.56 -1.27
N PHE A 4 29.38 9.46 -1.97
CA PHE A 4 29.04 9.36 -3.39
C PHE A 4 27.52 9.21 -3.51
N ALA A 5 26.83 10.28 -3.86
CA ALA A 5 25.44 10.20 -4.28
C ALA A 5 25.39 9.39 -5.59
N ARG A 6 24.76 8.22 -5.57
CA ARG A 6 24.46 7.47 -6.80
C ARG A 6 23.49 8.31 -7.63
N VAL A 7 23.99 8.91 -8.71
CA VAL A 7 23.13 9.56 -9.70
C VAL A 7 22.34 8.47 -10.40
N LYS A 8 21.02 8.45 -10.21
CA LYS A 8 20.11 7.52 -10.88
C LYS A 8 19.98 7.93 -12.35
N THR A 9 20.83 7.40 -13.21
CA THR A 9 20.73 7.62 -14.66
C THR A 9 19.46 6.95 -15.18
N THR A 10 18.52 7.75 -15.66
CA THR A 10 17.28 7.25 -16.26
C THR A 10 17.42 7.35 -17.77
N LEU A 11 17.45 6.21 -18.47
CA LEU A 11 17.43 6.19 -19.93
C LEU A 11 15.98 6.41 -20.40
N MET A 12 15.67 7.63 -20.81
CA MET A 12 14.42 7.91 -21.52
C MET A 12 14.65 7.78 -23.03
N PRO A 13 13.76 7.12 -23.78
CA PRO A 13 13.84 7.12 -25.22
C PRO A 13 13.78 8.57 -25.73
N THR A 14 14.79 8.98 -26.48
CA THR A 14 14.89 10.34 -27.05
C THR A 14 13.93 10.57 -28.22
N ARG A 15 13.24 9.52 -28.69
CA ARG A 15 12.27 9.56 -29.77
C ARG A 15 11.04 8.73 -29.42
N PRO A 16 9.84 9.08 -29.94
CA PRO A 16 8.67 8.22 -29.85
C PRO A 16 9.02 6.82 -30.38
N LEU A 17 8.53 5.79 -29.69
CA LEU A 17 8.74 4.40 -30.09
C LEU A 17 7.97 4.15 -31.40
N GLY A 18 8.70 4.18 -32.52
CA GLY A 18 8.14 4.01 -33.86
C GLY A 18 7.86 2.55 -34.21
N SER A 19 7.34 2.33 -35.42
CA SER A 19 7.00 0.99 -35.95
C SER A 19 8.13 -0.04 -35.87
N LYS A 20 9.40 0.39 -35.98
CA LYS A 20 10.57 -0.48 -35.81
C LYS A 20 10.66 -1.10 -34.41
N PHE A 21 10.31 -0.35 -33.36
CA PHE A 21 10.27 -0.88 -32.00
C PHE A 21 9.17 -1.94 -31.87
N ALA A 22 7.97 -1.67 -32.40
CA ALA A 22 6.87 -2.64 -32.40
C ALA A 22 7.25 -3.95 -33.11
N LEU A 23 7.91 -3.85 -34.27
CA LEU A 23 8.42 -5.02 -34.99
C LEU A 23 9.47 -5.80 -34.18
N GLY A 24 10.40 -5.09 -33.53
CA GLY A 24 11.37 -5.72 -32.63
C GLY A 24 10.69 -6.42 -31.45
N TRP A 25 9.73 -5.75 -30.82
CA TRP A 25 8.97 -6.26 -29.69
C TRP A 25 8.25 -7.57 -30.03
N THR A 26 7.56 -7.65 -31.17
CA THR A 26 6.83 -8.87 -31.57
C THR A 26 7.73 -10.09 -31.74
N LYS A 27 9.03 -9.90 -32.01
CA LYS A 27 10.02 -10.98 -32.17
C LYS A 27 10.64 -11.45 -30.85
N LEU A 28 10.42 -10.72 -29.75
CA LEU A 28 10.95 -11.12 -28.45
C LEU A 28 10.13 -12.26 -27.85
N PRO A 29 10.78 -13.27 -27.24
CA PRO A 29 10.12 -14.23 -26.36
C PRO A 29 9.36 -13.52 -25.23
N THR A 30 8.26 -14.13 -24.78
CA THR A 30 7.39 -13.57 -23.73
C THR A 30 8.15 -13.31 -22.43
N GLU A 31 9.07 -14.20 -22.06
CA GLU A 31 9.87 -14.12 -20.83
C GLU A 31 10.78 -12.87 -20.84
N LEU A 32 11.36 -12.57 -22.01
CA LEU A 32 12.19 -11.39 -22.23
C LEU A 32 11.36 -10.10 -22.16
N LYS A 33 10.16 -10.11 -22.72
CA LYS A 33 9.22 -8.98 -22.63
C LYS A 33 8.85 -8.67 -21.19
N VAL A 34 8.51 -9.70 -20.40
CA VAL A 34 8.17 -9.57 -18.97
C VAL A 34 9.35 -9.00 -18.20
N SER A 35 10.54 -9.57 -18.38
CA SER A 35 11.77 -9.12 -17.70
C SER A 35 12.09 -7.65 -17.99
N ILE A 36 11.94 -7.20 -19.23
CA ILE A 36 12.15 -5.80 -19.62
C ILE A 36 11.13 -4.89 -18.92
N LEU A 37 9.85 -5.28 -18.90
CA LEU A 37 8.79 -4.49 -18.28
C LEU A 37 8.92 -4.43 -16.76
N GLU A 38 9.31 -5.51 -16.09
CA GLU A 38 9.56 -5.53 -14.65
C GLU A 38 10.64 -4.52 -14.25
N VAL A 39 11.76 -4.50 -15.00
CA VAL A 39 12.84 -3.53 -14.76
C VAL A 39 12.34 -2.10 -14.99
N ASN A 40 11.60 -1.87 -16.07
CA ASN A 40 11.11 -0.53 -16.40
C ASN A 40 10.04 -0.03 -15.42
N LEU A 41 9.13 -0.89 -14.97
CA LEU A 41 8.04 -0.51 -14.05
C LEU A 41 8.55 -0.17 -12.65
N LYS A 42 9.73 -0.65 -12.26
CA LYS A 42 10.41 -0.22 -11.01
C LYS A 42 10.91 1.22 -11.07
N THR A 43 11.19 1.75 -12.26
CA THR A 43 11.78 3.09 -12.44
C THR A 43 10.86 4.10 -13.12
N HIS A 44 9.81 3.63 -13.79
CA HIS A 44 8.92 4.45 -14.61
C HIS A 44 7.45 4.31 -14.22
N VAL A 45 6.69 5.36 -14.53
CA VAL A 45 5.24 5.39 -14.26
C VAL A 45 4.51 4.44 -15.23
N LEU A 46 3.64 3.57 -14.69
CA LEU A 46 2.79 2.64 -15.46
C LEU A 46 2.13 3.32 -16.67
N PHE A 47 1.63 4.55 -16.50
CA PHE A 47 0.94 5.33 -17.54
C PHE A 47 1.72 5.44 -18.86
N HIS A 48 3.07 5.45 -18.83
CA HIS A 48 3.86 5.46 -20.06
C HIS A 48 3.60 4.21 -20.90
N HIS A 49 3.67 3.03 -20.26
CA HIS A 49 3.47 1.74 -20.89
C HIS A 49 2.01 1.53 -21.34
N LEU A 50 1.05 2.12 -20.63
CA LEU A 50 -0.37 2.08 -21.03
C LEU A 50 -0.66 2.78 -22.35
N ARG A 51 0.22 3.69 -22.79
CA ARG A 51 0.09 4.44 -24.07
C ARG A 51 0.85 3.79 -25.23
N MET A 52 1.46 2.62 -25.00
CA MET A 52 2.18 1.88 -26.03
C MET A 52 1.24 0.93 -26.80
N THR A 53 1.76 -0.17 -27.33
CA THR A 53 0.92 -1.17 -27.99
C THR A 53 -0.03 -1.85 -26.99
N PRO A 54 -1.20 -2.36 -27.41
CA PRO A 54 -2.14 -3.05 -26.52
C PRO A 54 -1.52 -4.24 -25.77
N GLU A 55 -0.62 -4.97 -26.43
CA GLU A 55 0.14 -6.07 -25.82
C GLU A 55 1.00 -5.58 -24.65
N ILE A 56 1.77 -4.52 -24.86
CA ILE A 56 2.65 -3.92 -23.83
C ILE A 56 1.82 -3.37 -22.69
N ALA A 57 0.73 -2.67 -22.99
CA ALA A 57 -0.17 -2.13 -21.98
C ALA A 57 -0.78 -3.25 -21.12
N THR A 58 -1.13 -4.39 -21.72
CA THR A 58 -1.71 -5.54 -21.01
C THR A 58 -0.67 -6.22 -20.12
N LEU A 59 0.52 -6.52 -20.64
CA LEU A 59 1.62 -7.11 -19.87
C LEU A 59 2.07 -6.18 -18.73
N ALA A 60 2.24 -4.89 -19.02
CA ALA A 60 2.67 -3.92 -18.02
C ALA A 60 1.65 -3.77 -16.89
N LYS A 61 0.34 -3.81 -17.21
CA LYS A 61 -0.72 -3.84 -16.19
C LYS A 61 -0.59 -5.08 -15.30
N GLY A 62 -0.53 -6.27 -15.88
CA GLY A 62 -0.42 -7.51 -15.11
C GLY A 62 0.78 -7.48 -14.17
N ILE A 63 1.97 -7.19 -14.71
CA ILE A 63 3.20 -7.11 -13.92
C ILE A 63 3.08 -6.06 -12.81
N TYR A 64 2.57 -4.87 -13.14
CA TYR A 64 2.47 -3.78 -12.17
C TYR A 64 1.58 -4.15 -10.98
N TYR A 65 0.37 -4.66 -11.26
CA TYR A 65 -0.61 -4.97 -10.20
C TYR A 65 -0.25 -6.22 -9.40
N THR A 66 0.42 -7.20 -10.02
CA THR A 66 0.87 -8.42 -9.32
C THR A 66 2.10 -8.18 -8.46
N SER A 67 3.08 -7.39 -8.94
CA SER A 67 4.36 -7.23 -8.25
C SER A 67 4.42 -6.03 -7.28
N SER A 68 3.59 -5.01 -7.49
CA SER A 68 3.64 -3.78 -6.70
C SER A 68 2.65 -3.83 -5.55
N ALA A 69 3.10 -3.50 -4.35
CA ALA A 69 2.19 -3.19 -3.26
C ALA A 69 1.45 -1.89 -3.59
N ILE A 70 0.12 -1.95 -3.62
CA ILE A 70 -0.70 -0.76 -3.88
C ILE A 70 -1.00 -0.10 -2.55
N ARG A 71 -0.60 1.17 -2.44
CA ARG A 71 -0.90 1.95 -1.25
C ARG A 71 -2.26 2.64 -1.36
N LEU A 72 -3.18 2.28 -0.46
CA LEU A 72 -4.45 2.95 -0.23
C LEU A 72 -4.32 3.90 0.95
N GLU A 73 -4.42 5.20 0.67
CA GLU A 73 -4.60 6.20 1.71
C GLU A 73 -6.08 6.38 2.02
N VAL A 74 -6.49 5.85 3.16
CA VAL A 74 -7.87 5.94 3.62
C VAL A 74 -8.04 7.30 4.29
N GLY A 75 -8.98 8.16 3.87
CA GLY A 75 -9.45 9.28 4.69
C GLY A 75 -9.09 10.73 4.30
N LEU A 76 -8.40 10.98 3.18
CA LEU A 76 -8.49 12.27 2.49
C LEU A 76 -9.38 12.01 1.27
N GLY A 77 -10.67 12.34 1.35
CA GLY A 77 -11.68 11.85 0.42
C GLY A 77 -11.21 11.84 -1.04
N PHE A 78 -10.88 10.66 -1.59
CA PHE A 78 -10.46 10.39 -2.97
C PHE A 78 -9.48 11.36 -3.70
N PHE A 79 -8.97 12.41 -3.05
CA PHE A 79 -8.06 13.39 -3.64
C PHE A 79 -6.63 13.05 -3.23
N ILE A 80 -6.09 12.10 -3.98
CA ILE A 80 -4.73 11.62 -3.89
C ILE A 80 -3.83 12.69 -4.50
N SER A 81 -3.02 13.35 -3.67
CA SER A 81 -2.03 14.37 -4.07
C SER A 81 -0.83 13.80 -4.86
N SER A 82 -0.93 12.58 -5.37
CA SER A 82 0.04 11.96 -6.28
C SER A 82 -0.57 10.82 -7.11
N GLY A 83 -1.65 11.10 -7.86
CA GLY A 83 -1.87 10.47 -9.17
C GLY A 83 -2.17 8.96 -9.27
N LEU A 84 -2.35 8.20 -8.19
CA LEU A 84 -2.84 6.80 -8.27
C LEU A 84 -4.21 6.66 -7.64
N LYS A 85 -5.24 7.04 -8.42
CA LYS A 85 -6.65 6.69 -8.17
C LYS A 85 -6.76 5.20 -7.88
N TYR A 86 -7.64 4.86 -6.92
CA TYR A 86 -8.14 3.51 -6.68
C TYR A 86 -8.20 2.72 -8.02
N PRO A 87 -7.59 1.53 -8.12
CA PRO A 87 -7.60 0.76 -9.36
C PRO A 87 -9.03 0.62 -9.87
N SER A 88 -9.25 0.65 -11.19
CA SER A 88 -10.61 0.39 -11.70
C SER A 88 -11.08 -0.97 -11.18
N ARG A 89 -12.36 -1.14 -10.82
CA ARG A 89 -12.88 -2.40 -10.25
C ARG A 89 -12.49 -3.65 -11.06
N THR A 90 -12.38 -3.50 -12.37
CA THR A 90 -11.94 -4.54 -13.30
C THR A 90 -10.50 -5.01 -13.08
N MET A 91 -9.66 -4.26 -12.38
CA MET A 91 -8.25 -4.56 -12.09
C MET A 91 -8.04 -5.07 -10.67
N ASN A 92 -9.06 -5.01 -9.80
CA ASN A 92 -8.88 -5.33 -8.37
C ASN A 92 -8.50 -6.79 -8.13
N HIS A 93 -8.89 -7.70 -9.02
CA HIS A 93 -8.49 -9.12 -8.99
C HIS A 93 -6.99 -9.33 -9.28
N LEU A 94 -6.31 -8.36 -9.88
CA LEU A 94 -4.87 -8.43 -10.14
C LEU A 94 -4.03 -7.94 -8.96
N VAL A 95 -4.67 -7.41 -7.92
CA VAL A 95 -4.01 -6.82 -6.75
C VAL A 95 -3.84 -7.89 -5.68
N HIS A 96 -2.63 -8.42 -5.58
CA HIS A 96 -2.30 -9.42 -4.57
C HIS A 96 -1.69 -8.82 -3.30
N ARG A 97 -1.19 -7.58 -3.37
CA ARG A 97 -0.51 -6.90 -2.25
C ARG A 97 -1.05 -5.50 -2.03
N LEU A 98 -1.46 -5.19 -0.80
CA LEU A 98 -2.09 -3.93 -0.45
C LEU A 98 -1.46 -3.31 0.80
N GLU A 99 -1.10 -2.04 0.72
CA GLU A 99 -0.69 -1.22 1.87
C GLU A 99 -1.84 -0.28 2.24
N VAL A 100 -2.41 -0.37 3.43
CA VAL A 100 -3.54 0.45 3.86
C VAL A 100 -3.08 1.41 4.95
N GLY A 101 -3.12 2.71 4.69
CA GLY A 101 -2.85 3.73 5.70
C GLY A 101 -4.05 3.97 6.60
N LEU A 102 -3.89 3.78 7.91
CA LEU A 102 -4.91 4.00 8.94
C LEU A 102 -4.44 5.06 9.94
N ARG A 103 -5.29 6.04 10.22
CA ARG A 103 -5.11 7.11 11.21
C ARG A 103 -6.10 6.88 12.34
N LEU A 104 -5.57 6.83 13.56
CA LEU A 104 -6.39 6.83 14.76
C LEU A 104 -7.11 8.19 14.88
N GLY A 105 -8.33 8.19 15.41
CA GLY A 105 -9.18 9.38 15.43
C GLY A 105 -10.20 9.46 14.30
N ASN A 106 -10.16 8.55 13.31
CA ASN A 106 -11.02 8.63 12.15
C ASN A 106 -11.87 7.35 11.96
N PRO A 107 -13.11 7.31 12.48
CA PRO A 107 -13.98 6.13 12.38
C PRO A 107 -14.30 5.74 10.93
N ASN A 108 -14.25 6.69 9.99
CA ASN A 108 -14.50 6.38 8.58
C ASN A 108 -13.42 5.48 7.99
N GLN A 109 -12.17 5.60 8.45
CA GLN A 109 -11.09 4.78 7.93
C GLN A 109 -11.18 3.33 8.41
N TRP A 110 -11.63 3.12 9.65
CA TRP A 110 -11.94 1.79 10.18
C TRP A 110 -13.02 1.08 9.35
N SER A 111 -14.10 1.80 8.99
CA SER A 111 -15.15 1.24 8.12
C SER A 111 -14.62 0.90 6.72
N GLN A 112 -13.66 1.65 6.19
CA GLN A 112 -13.05 1.31 4.90
C GLN A 112 -12.12 0.10 5.02
N LEU A 113 -11.34 0.00 6.10
CA LEU A 113 -10.50 -1.17 6.37
C LEU A 113 -11.35 -2.45 6.48
N GLU A 114 -12.50 -2.37 7.14
CA GLU A 114 -13.50 -3.45 7.18
C GLU A 114 -14.01 -3.82 5.77
N LYS A 115 -14.24 -2.84 4.89
CA LYS A 115 -14.65 -3.10 3.50
C LYS A 115 -13.54 -3.76 2.67
N VAL A 116 -12.26 -3.45 2.96
CA VAL A 116 -11.12 -4.17 2.38
C VAL A 116 -11.15 -5.62 2.86
N ALA A 117 -11.20 -5.82 4.19
CA ALA A 117 -11.14 -7.15 4.81
C ALA A 117 -12.30 -8.07 4.38
N SER A 118 -13.50 -7.51 4.25
CA SER A 118 -14.70 -8.24 3.79
C SER A 118 -14.78 -8.44 2.26
N GLY A 119 -13.78 -7.98 1.50
CA GLY A 119 -13.78 -8.08 0.04
C GLY A 119 -14.79 -7.19 -0.67
N ARG A 120 -15.55 -6.33 0.04
CA ARG A 120 -16.56 -5.41 -0.55
C ARG A 120 -15.97 -4.39 -1.52
N LEU A 121 -14.66 -4.17 -1.44
CA LEU A 121 -13.90 -3.34 -2.39
C LEU A 121 -13.50 -4.10 -3.66
N GLY A 122 -13.63 -5.42 -3.72
CA GLY A 122 -13.38 -6.25 -4.90
C GLY A 122 -11.94 -6.75 -5.02
N PHE A 123 -11.14 -6.64 -3.96
CA PHE A 123 -9.81 -7.29 -3.87
C PHE A 123 -9.98 -8.76 -3.51
N LEU A 124 -10.47 -9.56 -4.47
CA LEU A 124 -10.83 -10.97 -4.23
C LEU A 124 -9.61 -11.87 -4.05
N ASP A 125 -8.52 -11.57 -4.77
CA ASP A 125 -7.30 -12.39 -4.80
C ASP A 125 -6.18 -11.77 -3.96
N LEU A 126 -6.54 -11.07 -2.88
CA LEU A 126 -5.56 -10.44 -2.00
C LEU A 126 -4.78 -11.52 -1.25
N GLU A 127 -3.47 -11.55 -1.42
CA GLU A 127 -2.58 -12.52 -0.76
C GLU A 127 -1.97 -11.93 0.52
N HIS A 128 -1.62 -10.64 0.48
CA HIS A 128 -0.95 -9.95 1.59
C HIS A 128 -1.46 -8.52 1.78
N VAL A 129 -1.68 -8.13 3.04
CA VAL A 129 -2.03 -6.75 3.42
C VAL A 129 -1.10 -6.20 4.51
N GLN A 130 -0.61 -4.98 4.33
CA GLN A 130 0.09 -4.23 5.37
C GLN A 130 -0.79 -3.09 5.83
N VAL A 131 -1.18 -3.08 7.09
CA VAL A 131 -1.98 -1.99 7.65
C VAL A 131 -1.03 -1.03 8.37
N HIS A 132 -0.73 0.08 7.72
CA HIS A 132 0.15 1.12 8.23
C HIS A 132 -0.59 2.02 9.20
N ILE A 133 -0.30 1.90 10.49
CA ILE A 133 -0.82 2.81 11.50
C ILE A 133 0.00 4.11 11.43
N CYS A 134 -0.62 5.13 10.85
CA CYS A 134 -0.06 6.44 10.55
C CYS A 134 -0.65 7.50 11.51
N GLU A 135 0.17 8.09 12.37
CA GLU A 135 -0.27 9.12 13.34
C GLU A 135 -0.38 10.52 12.73
N TRP A 136 -1.03 10.68 11.59
CA TRP A 136 -1.16 12.00 10.96
C TRP A 136 -2.29 12.78 11.62
N GLY A 137 -1.96 13.62 12.60
CA GLY A 137 -2.86 14.65 13.09
C GLY A 137 -2.83 14.94 14.58
N PHE A 138 -2.14 14.13 15.41
CA PHE A 138 -1.98 14.47 16.82
C PHE A 138 -0.80 15.41 16.99
N LYS A 139 -1.05 16.53 17.67
CA LYS A 139 0.04 17.17 18.41
C LYS A 139 0.39 16.18 19.51
N PHE A 140 1.55 15.56 19.39
CA PHE A 140 2.04 14.50 20.28
C PHE A 140 2.01 14.87 21.78
N THR A 141 1.94 16.18 22.06
CA THR A 141 1.71 16.73 23.39
C THR A 141 0.50 16.12 24.09
N ASP A 142 -0.53 15.69 23.34
CA ASP A 142 -1.72 15.07 23.92
C ASP A 142 -1.48 13.60 24.27
N LEU A 143 -0.71 12.86 23.45
CA LEU A 143 -0.45 11.43 23.62
C LEU A 143 0.53 11.09 24.75
N THR A 144 1.45 12.01 25.10
CA THR A 144 2.34 11.82 26.26
C THR A 144 1.59 11.84 27.60
N ILE A 145 0.36 12.39 27.62
CA ILE A 145 -0.51 12.46 28.80
C ILE A 145 -1.57 11.35 28.76
N GLU A 146 -1.84 10.79 27.58
CA GLU A 146 -2.83 9.74 27.41
C GLU A 146 -2.40 8.45 28.14
N THR A 147 -3.28 7.99 29.04
CA THR A 147 -3.13 6.72 29.73
C THR A 147 -3.41 5.57 28.78
N SER A 148 -2.97 4.36 29.12
CA SER A 148 -3.30 3.16 28.34
C SER A 148 -4.81 3.00 28.15
N ASP A 149 -5.61 3.46 29.12
CA ASP A 149 -7.07 3.37 29.09
C ASP A 149 -7.71 4.34 28.09
N SER A 150 -7.14 5.54 27.88
CA SER A 150 -7.68 6.49 26.89
C SER A 150 -7.47 5.98 25.48
N ILE A 151 -6.29 5.44 25.18
CA ILE A 151 -5.95 4.82 23.89
C ILE A 151 -6.90 3.64 23.62
N LYS A 152 -7.08 2.77 24.61
CA LYS A 152 -7.99 1.63 24.51
C LYS A 152 -9.44 2.06 24.27
N ALA A 153 -9.96 2.96 25.10
CA ALA A 153 -11.33 3.46 24.98
C ALA A 153 -11.59 4.14 23.63
N ARG A 154 -10.55 4.74 23.04
CA ARG A 154 -10.62 5.32 21.70
C ARG A 154 -10.66 4.27 20.61
N ILE A 155 -9.75 3.29 20.65
CA ILE A 155 -9.75 2.16 19.72
C ILE A 155 -11.11 1.45 19.78
N ASP A 156 -11.64 1.20 20.97
CA ASP A 156 -12.95 0.54 21.16
C ASP A 156 -14.12 1.38 20.60
N ARG A 157 -14.03 2.71 20.67
CA ARG A 157 -15.04 3.63 20.13
C ARG A 157 -15.03 3.65 18.60
N GLU A 158 -13.84 3.62 18.00
CA GLU A 158 -13.66 3.77 16.55
C GLU A 158 -13.75 2.42 15.82
N CYS A 159 -13.16 1.38 16.40
CA CYS A 159 -13.15 0.01 15.92
C CYS A 159 -14.24 -0.79 16.64
N LYS A 160 -15.50 -0.56 16.23
CA LYS A 160 -16.68 -1.18 16.86
C LYS A 160 -16.73 -2.70 16.75
N GLN A 161 -15.99 -3.27 15.81
CA GLN A 161 -15.99 -4.69 15.50
C GLN A 161 -14.60 -5.18 15.13
N TYR A 162 -14.38 -6.48 15.31
CA TYR A 162 -13.17 -7.14 14.87
C TYR A 162 -13.08 -7.12 13.35
N ILE A 163 -11.89 -6.85 12.84
CA ILE A 163 -11.59 -6.86 11.41
C ILE A 163 -10.73 -8.09 11.15
N GLN A 164 -11.26 -9.02 10.37
CA GLN A 164 -10.56 -10.26 10.03
C GLN A 164 -10.30 -10.30 8.54
N PHE A 165 -9.02 -10.38 8.16
CA PHE A 165 -8.60 -10.60 6.79
C PHE A 165 -8.52 -12.09 6.48
N SER A 166 -8.97 -12.48 5.29
CA SER A 166 -8.82 -13.85 4.78
C SER A 166 -7.42 -14.16 4.22
N CYS A 167 -6.53 -13.17 4.22
CA CYS A 167 -5.19 -13.23 3.65
C CYS A 167 -4.11 -13.03 4.71
N HIS A 168 -2.85 -13.22 4.31
CA HIS A 168 -1.70 -12.90 5.15
C HIS A 168 -1.59 -11.39 5.35
N GLY A 169 -0.93 -10.98 6.43
CA GLY A 169 -0.72 -9.55 6.65
C GLY A 169 -0.12 -9.20 7.99
N GLU A 170 0.12 -7.91 8.15
CA GLU A 170 0.76 -7.37 9.35
C GLU A 170 0.32 -5.94 9.64
N LEU A 171 0.46 -5.54 10.91
CA LEU A 171 0.30 -4.17 11.37
C LEU A 171 1.68 -3.49 11.37
N VAL A 172 1.84 -2.46 10.53
CA VAL A 172 3.10 -1.72 10.41
C VAL A 172 2.96 -0.36 11.10
N PHE A 173 3.72 -0.15 12.15
CA PHE A 173 3.77 1.14 12.85
C PHE A 173 4.85 1.99 12.22
N THR A 174 4.45 3.00 11.43
CA THR A 174 5.41 3.85 10.73
C THR A 174 5.65 5.13 11.55
N PRO A 175 6.85 5.35 12.11
CA PRO A 175 7.15 6.58 12.82
C PRO A 175 7.08 7.77 11.86
N ILE A 176 6.56 8.91 12.33
CA ILE A 176 6.55 10.14 11.54
C ILE A 176 7.98 10.68 11.50
N THR A 177 8.70 10.44 10.40
CA THR A 177 10.06 10.97 10.20
C THR A 177 10.09 12.41 9.68
N GLY A 178 8.94 13.09 9.63
CA GLY A 178 8.85 14.49 9.21
C GLY A 178 9.59 15.44 10.15
N LYS A 179 10.16 16.53 9.61
CA LYS A 179 10.83 17.59 10.36
C LYS A 179 9.85 18.22 11.37
N GLY A 180 9.84 17.72 12.61
CA GLY A 180 8.96 18.18 13.68
C GLY A 180 7.97 17.14 14.22
N GLY A 181 7.97 15.90 13.69
CA GLY A 181 7.25 14.80 14.32
C GLY A 181 7.92 14.41 15.64
N ALA A 182 7.18 14.41 16.74
CA ALA A 182 7.67 13.82 17.98
C ALA A 182 7.78 12.30 17.81
N ILE A 183 8.83 11.72 18.39
CA ILE A 183 9.07 10.27 18.35
C ILE A 183 8.12 9.61 19.33
N VAL A 184 7.32 8.65 18.86
CA VAL A 184 6.51 7.79 19.73
C VAL A 184 7.42 7.00 20.66
N PRO A 185 7.25 7.08 21.99
CA PRO A 185 7.99 6.20 22.88
C PRO A 185 7.69 4.74 22.53
N ALA A 186 8.73 3.91 22.43
CA ALA A 186 8.59 2.50 22.04
C ALA A 186 7.58 1.73 22.91
N ALA A 187 7.46 2.09 24.20
CA ALA A 187 6.47 1.51 25.10
C ALA A 187 5.01 1.81 24.70
N VAL A 188 4.74 3.01 24.17
CA VAL A 188 3.40 3.39 23.66
C VAL A 188 3.11 2.63 22.38
N GLN A 189 4.08 2.57 21.47
CA GLN A 189 3.97 1.81 20.21
C GLN A 189 3.68 0.33 20.47
N GLN A 190 4.41 -0.32 21.39
CA GLN A 190 4.17 -1.72 21.74
C GLN A 190 2.78 -1.95 22.33
N ARG A 191 2.29 -1.04 23.20
CA ARG A 191 0.94 -1.14 23.77
C ARG A 191 -0.13 -1.01 22.69
N MET A 192 0.03 -0.04 21.80
CA MET A 192 -0.87 0.15 20.66
C MET A 192 -0.88 -1.08 19.75
N GLN A 193 0.30 -1.65 19.48
CA GLN A 193 0.44 -2.90 18.73
C GLN A 193 -0.36 -4.02 19.39
N ASN A 194 -0.17 -4.26 20.70
CA ASN A 194 -0.91 -5.31 21.41
C ASN A 194 -2.44 -5.11 21.34
N MET A 195 -2.92 -3.87 21.50
CA MET A 195 -4.36 -3.56 21.40
C MET A 195 -4.91 -3.78 19.99
N LEU A 196 -4.13 -3.40 18.98
CA LEU A 196 -4.55 -3.46 17.58
C LEU A 196 -4.47 -4.88 17.02
N THR A 197 -3.48 -5.68 17.40
CA THR A 197 -3.39 -7.10 17.02
C THR A 197 -4.58 -7.91 17.55
N PHE A 198 -5.21 -7.47 18.64
CA PHE A 198 -6.44 -8.09 19.11
C PHE A 198 -7.66 -7.72 18.24
N ARG A 199 -7.67 -6.52 17.63
CA ARG A 199 -8.80 -5.99 16.85
C ARG A 199 -8.70 -6.32 15.35
N VAL A 200 -7.49 -6.40 14.83
CA VAL A 200 -7.21 -6.71 13.43
C VAL A 200 -6.48 -8.05 13.37
N LYS A 201 -7.15 -9.05 12.81
CA LYS A 201 -6.65 -10.42 12.68
C LYS A 201 -6.36 -10.72 11.21
N PHE A 202 -5.25 -11.40 10.96
CA PHE A 202 -4.88 -11.93 9.65
C PHE A 202 -5.01 -13.46 9.65
N LYS A 203 -4.90 -14.08 8.47
CA LYS A 203 -5.07 -15.53 8.31
C LYS A 203 -4.17 -16.34 9.26
N GLU A 204 -2.91 -15.97 9.41
CA GLU A 204 -1.92 -16.67 10.24
C GLU A 204 -2.32 -16.69 11.73
N ASN A 205 -2.89 -15.59 12.22
CA ASN A 205 -3.30 -15.46 13.62
C ASN A 205 -4.48 -16.38 14.00
N LEU A 206 -5.17 -16.97 13.04
CA LEU A 206 -6.29 -17.87 13.28
C LEU A 206 -5.83 -19.32 13.46
N GLU A 207 -4.69 -19.68 12.88
CA GLU A 207 -4.15 -21.04 12.94
C GLU A 207 -3.49 -21.34 14.30
N GLU A 208 -3.06 -20.30 15.03
CA GLU A 208 -2.43 -20.43 16.35
C GLU A 208 -3.44 -20.56 17.52
N GLU A 209 -4.73 -20.25 17.29
CA GLU A 209 -5.78 -20.28 18.34
C GLU A 209 -6.56 -21.62 18.38
N LEU A 210 -6.24 -22.58 17.50
CA LEU A 210 -6.85 -23.92 17.41
C LEU A 210 -5.92 -25.03 17.93
#